data_AF-T1B1K4-F1
#
_entry.id   AF-T1B1K4-F1
#
_cell.length_a   1.000
_cell.length_b   1.000
_cell.length_c   1.000
_cell.angle_alpha   90.00
_cell.angle_beta   90.00
_cell.angle_gamma   90.00
#
_symmetry.space_group_name_H-M   'P 1'
#
loop_
_entity.id
_entity.type
_entity.pdbx_description
1 polymer ?
#
loop_
_entity_poly.entity_id
_entity_poly.type
_entity_poly.pdbx_seq_one_letter_code
_entity_poly.pdbx_strand_id
1 'polypeptide(L)'
;MSTQTLLLPPLSRLSGVSALPRLLGRGDREPAQVPGLLAALAEVFAVPGSGLPVAALLREAQTHDAGENVWLCADPAWVQAELAGARLLACGALGLARDEAEELARPLRPLLGDSGMLLEISTPDRWQLRLPVGSPLPSFAAPETVLGQHL
;
A
#
# COMPACT_ATOMS: atom_id res chain seq x y z
N MET A 1 -9.30 23.20 23.71
CA MET A 1 -8.32 22.19 24.18
C MET A 1 -8.05 21.27 23.01
N SER A 2 -6.80 21.10 22.60
CA SER A 2 -6.46 20.28 21.42
C SER A 2 -6.21 18.84 21.87
N THR A 3 -7.09 17.92 21.48
CA THR A 3 -6.89 16.48 21.67
C THR A 3 -5.93 15.97 20.60
N GLN A 4 -4.94 15.16 20.99
CA GLN A 4 -4.01 14.51 20.06
C GLN A 4 -4.14 12.99 20.23
N THR A 5 -4.39 12.29 19.12
CA THR A 5 -4.41 10.83 19.08
C THR A 5 -3.05 10.32 18.65
N LEU A 6 -2.45 9.42 19.44
CA LEU A 6 -1.16 8.82 19.14
C LEU A 6 -1.34 7.35 18.76
N LEU A 7 -0.95 6.99 17.55
CA LEU A 7 -0.83 5.59 17.11
C LEU A 7 0.53 5.05 17.56
N LEU A 8 0.52 4.11 18.49
CA LEU A 8 1.74 3.60 19.12
C LEU A 8 1.96 2.12 18.76
N PRO A 9 3.22 1.69 18.54
CA PRO A 9 3.54 0.27 18.49
C PRO A 9 3.33 -0.37 19.88
N PRO A 10 3.44 -1.71 19.99
CA PRO A 10 3.41 -2.37 21.30
C PRO A 10 4.38 -1.71 22.30
N LEU A 11 3.92 -1.48 23.53
CA LEU A 11 4.69 -0.75 24.56
C LEU A 11 6.08 -1.35 24.82
N SER A 12 6.26 -2.66 24.59
CA SER A 12 7.55 -3.33 24.69
C SER A 12 8.62 -2.77 23.74
N ARG A 13 8.21 -2.22 22.58
CA ARG A 13 9.11 -1.54 21.62
C ARG A 13 9.45 -0.11 22.02
N LEU A 14 8.82 0.42 23.07
CA LEU A 14 8.98 1.82 23.52
C LEU A 14 9.78 1.95 24.82
N SER A 15 10.39 0.85 25.28
CA SER A 15 11.11 0.76 26.56
C SER A 15 12.32 1.69 26.71
N GLY A 16 12.76 2.36 25.63
CA GLY A 16 13.84 3.37 25.65
C GLY A 16 13.39 4.83 25.62
N VAL A 17 12.08 5.12 25.52
CA VAL A 17 11.59 6.49 25.32
C VAL A 17 11.20 7.13 26.65
N SER A 18 12.16 7.79 27.32
CA SER A 18 11.99 8.34 28.68
C SER A 18 10.87 9.38 28.83
N ALA A 19 10.53 10.11 27.76
CA ALA A 19 9.44 11.09 27.76
C ALA A 19 8.05 10.44 27.67
N LEU A 20 7.94 9.22 27.15
CA LEU A 20 6.67 8.58 26.82
C LEU A 20 5.84 8.21 28.06
N PRO A 21 6.40 7.62 29.14
CA PRO A 21 5.61 7.34 30.36
C PRO A 21 4.96 8.58 30.95
N ARG A 22 5.64 9.74 30.89
CA ARG A 22 5.11 11.01 31.40
C ARG A 22 3.96 11.53 30.55
N LEU A 23 4.02 11.35 29.22
CA LEU A 23 2.94 11.74 28.30
C LEU A 23 1.75 10.79 28.44
N LEU A 24 2.00 9.48 28.45
CA LEU A 24 0.94 8.46 28.59
C LEU A 24 0.23 8.52 29.93
N GLY A 25 0.93 8.87 31.03
CA GLY A 25 0.31 9.04 32.34
C GLY A 25 -0.70 10.19 32.44
N ARG A 26 -0.81 11.03 31.39
CA ARG A 26 -1.80 12.11 31.29
C ARG A 26 -2.91 11.84 30.27
N GLY A 27 -2.83 10.73 29.53
CA GLY A 27 -3.78 10.38 28.49
C GLY A 27 -4.74 9.29 28.95
N ASP A 28 -5.90 9.23 28.29
CA ASP A 28 -6.82 8.12 28.43
C ASP A 28 -6.38 6.95 27.57
N ARG A 29 -6.50 5.75 28.10
CA ARG A 29 -6.18 4.53 27.37
C ARG A 29 -7.41 4.02 26.64
N GLU A 30 -7.35 4.09 25.31
CA GLU A 30 -8.34 3.45 24.46
C GLU A 30 -8.11 1.94 24.33
N PRO A 31 -9.14 1.17 23.92
CA PRO A 31 -8.99 -0.23 23.55
C PRO A 31 -7.90 -0.43 22.49
N ALA A 32 -7.25 -1.59 22.52
CA ALA A 32 -6.29 -1.93 21.49
C ALA A 32 -7.01 -2.08 20.14
N GLN A 33 -6.54 -1.35 19.12
CA GLN A 33 -7.04 -1.43 17.76
C GLN A 33 -6.60 -2.73 17.06
N VAL A 34 -7.25 -3.03 15.94
CA VAL A 34 -6.83 -4.12 15.05
C VAL A 34 -5.37 -3.89 14.63
N PRO A 35 -4.47 -4.88 14.78
CA PRO A 35 -3.08 -4.73 14.38
C PRO A 35 -2.95 -4.38 12.89
N GLY A 36 -2.07 -3.41 12.60
CA GLY A 36 -1.73 -3.01 11.24
C GLY A 36 -1.89 -1.50 11.02
N LEU A 37 -0.90 -0.89 10.37
CA LEU A 37 -0.90 0.55 10.13
C LEU A 37 -2.13 1.01 9.33
N LEU A 38 -2.49 0.27 8.28
CA LEU A 38 -3.62 0.64 7.42
C LEU A 38 -4.97 0.57 8.14
N ALA A 39 -5.17 -0.43 9.01
CA ALA A 39 -6.37 -0.55 9.81
C ALA A 39 -6.48 0.60 10.83
N ALA A 40 -5.38 0.90 11.52
CA ALA A 40 -5.33 2.02 12.47
C ALA A 40 -5.59 3.37 11.78
N LEU A 41 -5.03 3.60 10.58
CA LEU A 41 -5.29 4.81 9.80
C LEU A 41 -6.75 4.89 9.33
N ALA A 42 -7.32 3.80 8.82
CA ALA A 42 -8.72 3.78 8.39
C ALA A 42 -9.67 4.14 9.53
N GLU A 43 -9.41 3.65 10.75
CA GLU A 43 -10.19 3.96 11.94
C GLU A 43 -10.02 5.43 12.37
N VAL A 44 -8.77 5.92 12.47
CA VAL A 44 -8.47 7.30 12.88
C VAL A 44 -9.09 8.34 11.94
N PHE A 45 -9.08 8.07 10.64
CA PHE A 45 -9.68 8.95 9.63
C PHE A 45 -11.16 8.66 9.35
N ALA A 46 -11.78 7.74 10.11
CA ALA A 46 -13.17 7.34 9.95
C ALA A 46 -13.55 7.02 8.50
N VAL A 47 -12.67 6.32 7.78
CA VAL A 47 -12.83 6.04 6.36
C VAL A 47 -13.97 5.03 6.17
N PRO A 48 -15.04 5.38 5.42
CA PRO A 48 -16.17 4.49 5.24
C PRO A 48 -15.83 3.33 4.29
N GLY A 49 -16.38 2.15 4.55
CA GLY A 49 -16.32 1.00 3.63
C GLY A 49 -15.19 0.00 3.94
N SER A 50 -14.63 -0.60 2.89
CA SER A 50 -13.78 -1.80 2.93
C SER A 50 -12.30 -1.56 3.25
N GLY A 51 -11.92 -0.35 3.67
CA GLY A 51 -10.54 0.00 4.05
C GLY A 51 -10.02 1.27 3.37
N LEU A 52 -8.79 1.62 3.70
CA LEU A 52 -8.12 2.83 3.20
C LEU A 52 -7.81 2.70 1.69
N PRO A 53 -8.16 3.68 0.83
CA PRO A 53 -7.85 3.64 -0.60
C PRO A 53 -6.38 4.01 -0.86
N VAL A 54 -5.46 3.16 -0.41
CA VAL A 54 -4.01 3.43 -0.39
C VAL A 54 -3.47 3.85 -1.75
N ALA A 55 -3.83 3.15 -2.83
CA ALA A 55 -3.35 3.47 -4.18
C ALA A 55 -3.77 4.87 -4.64
N ALA A 56 -5.00 5.27 -4.35
CA ALA A 56 -5.52 6.60 -4.68
C ALA A 56 -4.81 7.69 -3.85
N LEU A 57 -4.59 7.43 -2.54
CA LEU A 57 -3.87 8.36 -1.66
C LEU A 57 -2.41 8.54 -2.08
N LEU A 58 -1.72 7.44 -2.43
CA LEU A 58 -0.34 7.51 -2.92
C LEU A 58 -0.25 8.29 -4.23
N ARG A 59 -1.21 8.08 -5.14
CA ARG A 59 -1.29 8.84 -6.39
C ARG A 59 -1.56 10.32 -6.12
N GLU A 60 -2.55 10.64 -5.29
CA GLU A 60 -2.88 12.01 -4.95
C GLU A 60 -1.69 12.74 -4.31
N ALA A 61 -0.92 12.05 -3.45
CA ALA A 61 0.28 12.62 -2.84
C ALA A 61 1.43 12.86 -3.84
N GLN A 62 1.46 12.17 -4.98
CA GLN A 62 2.57 12.21 -5.93
C GLN A 62 2.27 13.03 -7.18
N THR A 63 1.05 12.92 -7.71
CA THR A 63 0.64 13.50 -9.01
C THR A 63 -0.61 14.37 -8.92
N HIS A 64 -1.32 14.42 -7.79
CA HIS A 64 -2.51 15.27 -7.56
C HIS A 64 -3.65 15.07 -8.59
N ASP A 65 -3.79 13.87 -9.12
CA ASP A 65 -4.77 13.54 -10.17
C ASP A 65 -5.56 12.26 -9.87
N ALA A 66 -5.62 11.83 -8.61
CA ALA A 66 -6.35 10.59 -8.27
C ALA A 66 -7.85 10.74 -8.58
N GLY A 67 -8.42 11.89 -8.22
CA GLY A 67 -9.83 12.22 -8.44
C GLY A 67 -10.77 11.18 -7.82
N GLU A 68 -11.85 10.87 -8.54
CA GLU A 68 -12.85 9.86 -8.14
C GLU A 68 -12.60 8.47 -8.76
N ASN A 69 -11.42 8.26 -9.35
CA ASN A 69 -11.12 7.00 -10.02
C ASN A 69 -10.79 5.89 -9.02
N VAL A 70 -10.95 4.64 -9.46
CA VAL A 70 -10.54 3.45 -8.71
C VAL A 70 -9.09 3.12 -9.07
N TRP A 71 -8.23 3.03 -8.05
CA TRP A 71 -6.79 2.80 -8.22
C TRP A 71 -6.35 1.52 -7.50
N LEU A 72 -5.43 0.77 -8.11
CA LEU A 72 -4.66 -0.29 -7.46
C LEU A 72 -3.16 -0.02 -7.55
N CYS A 73 -2.41 -0.42 -6.53
CA CYS A 73 -0.96 -0.51 -6.63
C CYS A 73 -0.61 -1.69 -7.54
N ALA A 74 0.30 -1.46 -8.48
CA ALA A 74 0.74 -2.44 -9.47
C ALA A 74 2.27 -2.44 -9.59
N ASP A 75 2.94 -2.20 -8.45
CA ASP A 75 4.38 -2.11 -8.34
C ASP A 75 5.07 -3.34 -8.96
N PRO A 76 6.20 -3.16 -9.67
CA PRO A 76 6.86 -4.25 -10.36
C PRO A 76 7.42 -5.25 -9.35
N ALA A 77 7.37 -6.53 -9.71
CA ALA A 77 7.80 -7.62 -8.83
C ALA A 77 8.81 -8.54 -9.54
N TRP A 78 9.81 -9.01 -8.79
CA TRP A 78 10.69 -10.07 -9.24
C TRP A 78 10.14 -11.41 -8.81
N VAL A 79 9.72 -12.20 -9.79
CA VAL A 79 9.18 -13.55 -9.59
C VAL A 79 10.11 -14.55 -10.27
N GLN A 80 10.54 -15.58 -9.52
CA GLN A 80 11.34 -16.69 -10.03
C GLN A 80 10.45 -17.89 -10.34
N ALA A 81 10.50 -18.38 -11.57
CA ALA A 81 9.84 -19.63 -11.92
C ALA A 81 10.57 -20.83 -11.32
N GLU A 82 9.81 -21.80 -10.80
CA GLU A 82 10.29 -23.04 -10.19
C GLU A 82 9.51 -24.24 -10.73
N LEU A 83 10.02 -25.47 -10.53
CA LEU A 83 9.35 -26.69 -10.98
C LEU A 83 7.91 -26.83 -10.43
N ALA A 84 7.65 -26.31 -9.23
CA ALA A 84 6.38 -26.42 -8.54
C ALA A 84 5.49 -25.16 -8.68
N GLY A 85 5.93 -24.12 -9.39
CA GLY A 85 5.19 -22.86 -9.49
C GLY A 85 6.11 -21.65 -9.65
N ALA A 86 5.88 -20.60 -8.86
CA ALA A 86 6.75 -19.44 -8.86
C ALA A 86 7.02 -18.93 -7.43
N ARG A 87 8.07 -18.14 -7.24
CA ARG A 87 8.41 -17.54 -5.94
C ARG A 87 8.58 -16.03 -6.08
N LEU A 88 7.94 -15.27 -5.19
CA LEU A 88 8.12 -13.83 -5.12
C LEU A 88 9.43 -13.50 -4.40
N LEU A 89 10.41 -12.91 -5.10
CA LEU A 89 11.71 -12.53 -4.54
C LEU A 89 11.79 -11.06 -4.13
N ALA A 90 11.06 -10.18 -4.82
CA ALA A 90 10.99 -8.76 -4.50
C ALA A 90 9.71 -8.12 -5.08
N CYS A 91 9.27 -7.01 -4.50
CA CYS A 91 8.15 -6.20 -4.97
C CYS A 91 8.46 -4.71 -4.73
N GLY A 92 8.23 -3.86 -5.72
CA GLY A 92 8.48 -2.42 -5.66
C GLY A 92 9.93 -2.03 -5.91
N ALA A 93 10.73 -1.88 -4.85
CA ALA A 93 12.07 -1.28 -4.90
C ALA A 93 13.13 -2.17 -5.59
N LEU A 94 12.97 -2.37 -6.90
CA LEU A 94 13.84 -3.22 -7.74
C LEU A 94 15.09 -2.49 -8.26
N GLY A 95 15.25 -1.20 -7.97
CA GLY A 95 16.37 -0.40 -8.45
C GLY A 95 16.30 -0.01 -9.93
N LEU A 96 15.10 -0.04 -10.52
CA LEU A 96 14.89 0.33 -11.92
C LEU A 96 15.16 1.82 -12.17
N ALA A 97 15.80 2.11 -13.29
CA ALA A 97 15.81 3.43 -13.89
C ALA A 97 14.44 3.76 -14.52
N ARG A 98 14.23 5.04 -14.85
CA ARG A 98 12.94 5.51 -15.35
C ARG A 98 12.59 4.90 -16.71
N ASP A 99 13.55 4.87 -17.61
CA ASP A 99 13.48 4.28 -18.93
C ASP A 99 13.25 2.77 -18.88
N GLU A 100 13.96 2.04 -18.02
CA GLU A 100 13.74 0.59 -17.81
C GLU A 100 12.30 0.31 -17.36
N ALA A 101 11.78 1.11 -16.42
CA ALA A 101 10.41 0.97 -15.96
C ALA A 101 9.38 1.27 -17.08
N GLU A 102 9.62 2.27 -17.94
CA GLU A 102 8.76 2.50 -19.11
C GLU A 102 8.85 1.38 -20.16
N GLU A 103 10.04 0.82 -20.38
CA GLU A 103 10.26 -0.28 -21.29
C GLU A 103 9.48 -1.53 -20.84
N LEU A 104 9.52 -1.85 -19.55
CA LEU A 104 8.75 -2.94 -18.95
C LEU A 104 7.23 -2.70 -19.03
N ALA A 105 6.78 -1.45 -18.85
CA ALA A 105 5.36 -1.13 -18.89
C ALA A 105 4.77 -1.12 -20.31
N ARG A 106 5.59 -0.77 -21.32
CA ARG A 106 5.15 -0.62 -22.71
C ARG A 106 4.34 -1.82 -23.24
N PRO A 107 4.77 -3.09 -23.09
CA PRO A 107 3.97 -4.24 -23.53
C PRO A 107 2.74 -4.50 -22.66
N LEU A 108 2.74 -4.06 -21.39
CA LEU A 108 1.63 -4.28 -20.46
C LEU A 108 0.46 -3.33 -20.70
N ARG A 109 0.74 -2.07 -21.09
CA ARG A 109 -0.28 -1.05 -21.36
C ARG A 109 -1.38 -1.52 -22.32
N PRO A 110 -1.10 -2.10 -23.51
CA PRO A 110 -2.16 -2.59 -24.39
C PRO A 110 -2.93 -3.77 -23.79
N LEU A 111 -2.24 -4.73 -23.15
CA LEU A 111 -2.88 -5.90 -22.53
C LEU A 111 -3.89 -5.52 -21.44
N LEU A 112 -3.54 -4.52 -20.63
CA LEU A 112 -4.41 -3.98 -19.59
C LEU A 112 -5.50 -3.06 -20.18
N GLY A 113 -5.14 -2.31 -21.22
CA GLY A 113 -6.04 -1.43 -21.97
C GLY A 113 -7.20 -2.19 -22.63
N ASP A 114 -6.96 -3.41 -23.12
CA ASP A 114 -8.00 -4.30 -23.67
C ASP A 114 -9.09 -4.63 -22.63
N SER A 115 -8.76 -4.54 -21.34
CA SER A 115 -9.70 -4.70 -20.22
C SER A 115 -10.19 -3.36 -19.64
N GLY A 116 -9.91 -2.24 -20.31
CA GLY A 116 -10.28 -0.89 -19.86
C GLY A 116 -9.45 -0.37 -18.69
N MET A 117 -8.33 -1.02 -18.35
CA MET A 117 -7.43 -0.59 -17.29
C MET A 117 -6.30 0.27 -17.85
N LEU A 118 -5.93 1.34 -17.13
CA LEU A 118 -4.79 2.18 -17.51
C LEU A 118 -3.64 1.97 -16.53
N LEU A 119 -2.49 1.55 -17.05
CA LEU A 119 -1.25 1.48 -16.29
C LEU A 119 -0.53 2.81 -16.33
N GLU A 120 -0.25 3.35 -15.15
CA GLU A 120 0.42 4.62 -14.93
C GLU A 120 1.64 4.42 -14.04
N ILE A 121 2.73 5.13 -14.35
CA ILE A 121 3.99 5.00 -13.60
C ILE A 121 4.33 6.35 -13.00
N SER A 122 4.15 6.46 -11.69
CA SER A 122 4.47 7.69 -10.95
C SER A 122 5.97 7.80 -10.69
N THR A 123 6.60 6.69 -10.28
CA THR A 123 8.06 6.53 -10.14
C THR A 123 8.46 5.13 -10.58
N PRO A 124 9.76 4.85 -10.81
CA PRO A 124 10.20 3.51 -11.22
C PRO A 124 9.74 2.37 -10.28
N ASP A 125 9.53 2.69 -8.99
CA ASP A 125 9.06 1.79 -7.94
C ASP A 125 7.58 1.96 -7.55
N ARG A 126 6.84 2.89 -8.17
CA ARG A 126 5.42 3.16 -7.89
C ARG A 126 4.58 3.18 -9.15
N TRP A 127 3.91 2.06 -9.39
CA TRP A 127 3.06 1.85 -10.54
C TRP A 127 1.62 1.73 -10.05
N GLN A 128 0.68 2.34 -10.76
CA GLN A 128 -0.74 2.27 -10.42
C GLN A 128 -1.57 1.85 -11.63
N LEU A 129 -2.61 1.06 -11.37
CA LEU A 129 -3.66 0.74 -12.32
C LEU A 129 -4.90 1.57 -12.04
N ARG A 130 -5.34 2.35 -13.02
CA ARG A 130 -6.69 2.93 -13.02
C ARG A 130 -7.67 1.90 -13.55
N LEU A 131 -8.71 1.62 -12.78
CA LEU A 131 -9.74 0.67 -13.15
C LEU A 131 -11.02 1.40 -13.61
N PRO A 132 -11.84 0.75 -14.45
CA PRO A 132 -13.22 1.16 -14.67
C PRO A 132 -14.00 1.25 -13.34
N VAL A 133 -14.89 2.22 -13.23
CA VAL A 133 -15.77 2.38 -12.07
C VAL A 133 -16.63 1.13 -11.91
N GLY A 134 -16.72 0.60 -10.69
CA GLY A 134 -17.49 -0.61 -10.39
C GLY A 134 -16.77 -1.93 -10.69
N SER A 135 -15.48 -1.89 -11.07
CA SER A 135 -14.65 -3.09 -11.22
C SER A 135 -14.68 -3.94 -9.94
N PRO A 136 -15.00 -5.25 -10.02
CA PRO A 136 -14.97 -6.12 -8.85
C PRO A 136 -13.51 -6.32 -8.41
N LEU A 137 -13.24 -6.08 -7.13
CA LEU A 137 -11.92 -6.23 -6.54
C LEU A 137 -11.86 -7.49 -5.66
N PRO A 138 -10.85 -8.36 -5.83
CA PRO A 138 -10.60 -9.44 -4.88
C PRO A 138 -10.03 -8.88 -3.58
N SER A 139 -9.96 -9.74 -2.55
CA SER A 139 -9.13 -9.45 -1.38
C SER A 139 -7.66 -9.59 -1.78
N PHE A 140 -6.85 -8.56 -1.51
CA PHE A 140 -5.42 -8.58 -1.77
C PHE A 140 -4.65 -9.01 -0.52
N ALA A 141 -3.70 -9.92 -0.68
CA ALA A 141 -2.67 -10.16 0.33
C ALA A 141 -1.60 -9.07 0.23
N ALA A 142 -1.10 -8.62 1.37
CA ALA A 142 0.01 -7.67 1.39
C ALA A 142 1.30 -8.35 0.87
N PRO A 143 2.14 -7.69 0.04
CA PRO A 143 3.32 -8.30 -0.56
C PRO A 143 4.26 -8.98 0.45
N GLU A 144 4.43 -8.38 1.63
CA GLU A 144 5.23 -8.92 2.74
C GLU A 144 4.72 -10.28 3.26
N THR A 145 3.45 -10.59 3.04
CA THR A 145 2.84 -11.87 3.43
C THR A 145 3.21 -12.97 2.44
N VAL A 146 3.56 -12.64 1.20
CA VAL A 146 3.84 -13.59 0.11
C VAL A 146 5.31 -13.62 -0.30
N LEU A 147 6.12 -12.69 0.22
CA LEU A 147 7.55 -12.61 -0.06
C LEU A 147 8.26 -13.91 0.36
N GLY A 148 9.00 -14.51 -0.57
CA GLY A 148 9.69 -15.78 -0.39
C GLY A 148 8.76 -17.00 -0.37
N GLN A 149 7.45 -16.83 -0.53
CA GLN A 149 6.49 -17.93 -0.61
C GLN A 149 6.29 -18.41 -2.06
N HIS A 150 5.76 -19.62 -2.20
CA HIS A 150 5.31 -20.14 -3.49
C HIS A 150 3.98 -19.47 -3.87
N LEU A 151 3.92 -18.95 -5.09
CA LEU A 151 2.75 -18.38 -5.75
C LEU A 151 1.99 -19.45 -6.54
#